data_AF-A0A1V4TTZ8-F1
#
_entry.id   AF-A0A1V4TTZ8-F1
#
_cell.length_a   1.000
_cell.length_b   1.000
_cell.length_c   1.000
_cell.angle_alpha   90.00
_cell.angle_beta   90.00
_cell.angle_gamma   90.00
#
_symmetry.space_group_name_H-M   'P 1'
#
loop_
_entity.id
_entity.type
_entity.pdbx_description
1 polymer ?
#
loop_
_entity_poly.entity_id
_entity_poly.type
_entity_poly.pdbx_seq_one_letter_code
_entity_poly.pdbx_strand_id
1 'polypeptide(L)'
;MMNTKRILETAETLLFVVLILLLVMSAFIWFFVFCIDWEDWFFGVKLDGLPAGMYLSAKTAGAIIIIYSMAHYPKYRRQSVISVFAFYGFLCLDSIGTLLRNPHDTDYPQLMTGLFCLAMLLFIVHGTLSLIQPQDSDESRT
;
A
#
# COMPACT_ATOMS: atom_id res chain seq x y z
N MET A 1 -15.97 -6.15 -36.78
CA MET A 1 -14.64 -5.81 -36.24
C MET A 1 -14.83 -5.33 -34.81
N MET A 2 -14.40 -6.12 -33.83
CA MET A 2 -14.43 -5.72 -32.43
C MET A 2 -13.43 -4.57 -32.27
N ASN A 3 -13.93 -3.39 -31.88
CA ASN A 3 -13.16 -2.15 -31.88
C ASN A 3 -12.01 -2.28 -30.86
N THR A 4 -10.75 -2.29 -31.31
CA THR A 4 -9.56 -2.48 -30.46
C THR A 4 -9.55 -1.56 -29.23
N LYS A 5 -10.10 -0.35 -29.37
CA LYS A 5 -10.29 0.61 -28.28
C LYS A 5 -11.16 0.07 -27.14
N ARG A 6 -12.30 -0.55 -27.45
CA ARG A 6 -13.21 -1.14 -26.45
C ARG A 6 -12.57 -2.29 -25.70
N ILE A 7 -11.77 -3.11 -26.39
CA ILE A 7 -11.03 -4.22 -25.77
C ILE A 7 -10.02 -3.68 -24.76
N LEU A 8 -9.27 -2.63 -25.16
CA LEU A 8 -8.28 -1.99 -24.30
C LEU A 8 -8.92 -1.36 -23.05
N GLU A 9 -10.01 -0.61 -23.21
CA GLU A 9 -10.76 -0.01 -22.09
C GLU A 9 -11.31 -1.07 -21.12
N THR A 10 -11.82 -2.18 -21.66
CA THR A 10 -12.34 -3.29 -20.86
C THR A 10 -11.21 -3.96 -20.07
N ALA A 11 -10.07 -4.23 -20.73
CA ALA A 11 -8.91 -4.83 -20.09
C ALA A 11 -8.33 -3.92 -18.99
N GLU A 12 -8.25 -2.61 -19.23
CA GLU A 12 -7.76 -1.64 -18.26
C GLU A 12 -8.68 -1.56 -17.03
N THR A 13 -10.00 -1.58 -17.25
CA THR A 13 -10.99 -1.60 -16.16
C THR A 13 -10.88 -2.88 -15.35
N LEU A 14 -10.76 -4.04 -16.00
CA LEU A 14 -10.60 -5.33 -15.34
C LEU A 14 -9.31 -5.38 -14.51
N LEU A 15 -8.18 -4.94 -15.07
CA LEU A 15 -6.91 -4.87 -14.35
C LEU A 15 -7.00 -3.98 -13.12
N PHE A 16 -7.66 -2.83 -13.23
CA PHE A 16 -7.85 -1.92 -12.10
C PHE A 16 -8.72 -2.51 -10.99
N VAL A 17 -9.80 -3.20 -11.34
CA VAL A 17 -10.65 -3.90 -10.36
C VAL A 17 -9.88 -5.03 -9.68
N VAL A 18 -9.11 -5.81 -10.43
CA VAL A 18 -8.24 -6.86 -9.88
C VAL A 18 -7.21 -6.26 -8.92
N LEU A 19 -6.62 -5.12 -9.28
CA LEU A 19 -5.65 -4.43 -8.42
C LEU A 19 -6.26 -3.99 -7.09
N ILE A 20 -7.48 -3.43 -7.11
CA ILE A 20 -8.22 -3.08 -5.89
C ILE A 20 -8.51 -4.32 -5.07
N LEU A 21 -8.99 -5.40 -5.70
CA LEU A 21 -9.30 -6.65 -5.01
C LEU A 21 -8.08 -7.23 -4.29
N LEU A 22 -6.92 -7.23 -4.96
CA LEU A 22 -5.66 -7.67 -4.37
C LEU A 22 -5.28 -6.79 -3.17
N LEU A 23 -5.37 -5.47 -3.29
CA LEU A 23 -5.10 -4.54 -2.18
C LEU A 23 -6.01 -4.80 -0.98
N VAL A 24 -7.30 -5.01 -1.23
CA VAL A 24 -8.30 -5.31 -0.20
C VAL A 24 -7.97 -6.63 0.49
N MET A 25 -7.70 -7.70 -0.27
CA MET A 25 -7.28 -8.99 0.29
C MET A 25 -6.03 -8.84 1.15
N SER A 26 -5.00 -8.14 0.66
CA SER A 26 -3.76 -7.93 1.42
C SER A 26 -4.00 -7.13 2.70
N ALA A 27 -4.82 -6.09 2.65
CA ALA A 27 -5.20 -5.32 3.84
C ALA A 27 -5.89 -6.21 4.88
N PHE A 28 -6.83 -7.06 4.46
CA PHE A 28 -7.49 -8.01 5.35
C PHE A 28 -6.52 -9.03 5.95
N ILE A 29 -5.58 -9.56 5.16
CA ILE A 29 -4.57 -10.50 5.65
C ILE A 29 -3.70 -9.83 6.72
N TRP A 30 -3.16 -8.64 6.45
CA TRP A 30 -2.31 -7.96 7.43
C TRP A 30 -3.08 -7.52 8.67
N PHE A 31 -4.34 -7.10 8.51
CA PHE A 31 -5.20 -6.80 9.65
C PHE A 31 -5.48 -8.04 10.50
N PHE A 32 -5.75 -9.18 9.85
CA PHE A 32 -5.97 -10.43 10.55
C PHE A 32 -4.72 -10.89 11.31
N VAL A 33 -3.54 -10.83 10.67
CA VAL A 33 -2.26 -11.14 11.34
C VAL A 33 -1.97 -10.14 12.47
N PHE A 34 -2.32 -8.86 12.30
CA PHE A 34 -2.24 -7.87 13.37
C PHE A 34 -3.14 -8.24 14.56
N CYS A 35 -4.38 -8.69 14.32
CA CYS A 35 -5.26 -9.13 15.39
C CYS A 35 -4.70 -10.34 16.16
N ILE A 36 -4.11 -11.31 15.45
CA ILE A 36 -3.43 -12.45 16.09
C ILE A 36 -2.23 -12.00 16.91
N ASP A 37 -1.34 -11.19 16.33
CA ASP A 37 -0.13 -10.69 17.01
C ASP A 37 -0.48 -9.85 18.26
N TRP A 38 -1.53 -9.03 18.15
CA TRP A 38 -2.07 -8.28 19.28
C TRP A 38 -2.66 -9.18 20.36
N GLU A 39 -3.45 -10.19 19.96
CA GLU A 39 -4.04 -11.16 20.87
C GLU A 39 -2.95 -11.95 21.63
N ASP A 40 -1.97 -12.48 20.90
CA ASP A 40 -0.85 -13.23 21.47
C ASP A 40 0.00 -12.36 22.40
N TRP A 41 0.25 -11.10 22.04
CA TRP A 41 0.92 -10.14 22.92
C TRP A 41 0.11 -9.87 24.20
N PHE A 42 -1.22 -9.70 24.08
CA PHE A 42 -2.11 -9.45 25.23
C PHE A 42 -2.21 -10.65 26.17
N PHE A 43 -2.22 -11.88 25.64
CA PHE A 43 -2.28 -13.11 26.42
C PHE A 43 -0.91 -13.68 26.80
N GLY A 44 0.19 -13.03 26.40
CA GLY A 44 1.55 -13.35 26.83
C GLY A 44 2.19 -14.54 26.11
N VAL A 45 1.66 -14.94 24.95
CA VAL A 45 2.26 -15.95 24.08
C VAL A 45 3.23 -15.23 23.14
N LYS A 46 4.51 -15.61 23.18
CA LYS A 46 5.59 -14.90 22.47
C LYS A 46 5.40 -14.92 20.94
N LEU A 47 4.84 -13.85 20.40
CA LEU A 47 5.16 -13.30 19.08
C LEU A 47 5.98 -12.02 19.26
N ASP A 48 6.56 -11.50 18.17
CA ASP A 48 7.52 -10.38 18.14
C ASP A 48 7.03 -9.08 18.84
N GLY A 49 5.75 -9.03 19.22
CA GLY A 49 5.19 -8.06 20.16
C GLY A 49 4.86 -6.72 19.50
N LEU A 50 4.75 -5.67 20.31
CA LEU A 50 4.35 -4.31 19.88
C LEU A 50 5.00 -3.83 18.55
N PRO A 51 6.31 -4.05 18.28
CA PRO A 51 6.93 -3.63 17.02
C PRO A 51 6.35 -4.30 15.78
N ALA A 52 6.05 -5.60 15.85
CA ALA A 52 5.46 -6.35 14.74
C ALA A 52 4.01 -5.92 14.50
N GLY A 53 3.23 -5.74 15.57
CA GLY A 53 1.87 -5.19 15.48
C GLY A 53 1.84 -3.78 14.88
N MET A 54 2.75 -2.90 15.29
CA MET A 54 2.88 -1.57 14.68
C MET A 54 3.22 -1.65 13.18
N TYR A 55 4.09 -2.59 12.80
CA TYR A 55 4.44 -2.78 11.40
C TYR A 55 3.27 -3.29 10.56
N LEU A 56 2.54 -4.29 11.06
CA LEU A 56 1.37 -4.87 10.39
C LEU A 56 0.21 -3.88 10.28
N SER A 57 -0.04 -3.10 11.33
CA SER A 57 -1.05 -2.04 11.31
C SER A 57 -0.69 -0.94 10.31
N ALA A 58 0.58 -0.56 10.21
CA ALA A 58 1.03 0.42 9.22
C ALA A 58 0.90 -0.09 7.76
N LYS A 59 1.20 -1.38 7.50
CA LYS A 59 0.90 -2.01 6.19
C LYS A 59 -0.58 -1.98 5.86
N THR A 60 -1.41 -2.33 6.82
CA THR A 60 -2.87 -2.32 6.69
C THR A 60 -3.38 -0.91 6.39
N ALA A 61 -2.93 0.09 7.16
CA ALA A 61 -3.30 1.49 6.97
C ALA A 61 -2.87 2.00 5.59
N GLY A 62 -1.64 1.70 5.16
CA GLY A 62 -1.14 2.07 3.83
C GLY A 62 -2.00 1.51 2.70
N ALA A 63 -2.38 0.23 2.78
CA ALA A 63 -3.29 -0.38 1.80
C ALA A 63 -4.67 0.27 1.81
N ILE A 64 -5.26 0.53 2.99
CA ILE A 64 -6.57 1.19 3.12
C ILE A 64 -6.55 2.59 2.50
N ILE A 65 -5.51 3.38 2.76
CA ILE A 65 -5.37 4.73 2.20
C ILE A 65 -5.32 4.68 0.66
N ILE A 66 -4.60 3.72 0.09
CA ILE A 66 -4.51 3.57 -1.36
C ILE A 66 -5.85 3.09 -1.95
N ILE A 67 -6.53 2.12 -1.31
CA ILE A 67 -7.89 1.68 -1.70
C ILE A 67 -8.85 2.87 -1.69
N TYR A 68 -8.84 3.65 -0.61
CA TYR A 68 -9.69 4.82 -0.46
C TYR A 68 -9.41 5.85 -1.56
N SER A 69 -8.13 6.14 -1.82
CA SER A 69 -7.71 7.02 -2.92
C SER A 69 -8.23 6.55 -4.27
N MET A 70 -8.10 5.25 -4.57
CA MET A 70 -8.56 4.64 -5.82
C MET A 70 -10.09 4.67 -5.98
N ALA A 71 -10.83 4.46 -4.89
CA ALA A 71 -12.29 4.41 -4.92
C ALA A 71 -12.94 5.80 -4.95
N HIS A 72 -12.38 6.76 -4.21
CA HIS A 72 -12.99 8.09 -4.04
C HIS A 72 -12.54 9.10 -5.09
N TYR A 73 -11.32 8.96 -5.64
CA TYR A 73 -10.78 9.92 -6.61
C TYR A 73 -10.43 9.29 -7.97
N PRO A 74 -11.44 8.96 -8.81
CA PRO A 74 -11.21 8.35 -10.12
C PRO A 74 -10.39 9.23 -11.07
N LYS A 75 -10.37 10.55 -10.86
CA LYS A 75 -9.52 11.48 -11.64
C LYS A 75 -8.02 11.23 -11.46
N TYR A 76 -7.60 10.67 -10.33
CA TYR A 76 -6.19 10.39 -10.03
C TYR A 76 -5.79 8.93 -10.27
N ARG A 77 -6.59 8.18 -11.06
CA ARG A 77 -6.40 6.74 -11.33
C ARG A 77 -4.95 6.35 -11.63
N ARG A 78 -4.25 7.12 -12.48
CA ARG A 78 -2.84 6.89 -12.83
C ARG A 78 -1.91 7.05 -11.62
N GLN A 79 -2.11 8.09 -10.81
CA GLN A 79 -1.30 8.32 -9.60
C GLN A 79 -1.54 7.21 -8.57
N SER A 80 -2.79 6.77 -8.41
CA SER A 80 -3.12 5.67 -7.50
C SER A 80 -2.51 4.34 -7.95
N VAL A 81 -2.47 4.05 -9.26
CA VAL A 81 -1.78 2.86 -9.78
C VAL A 81 -0.28 2.91 -9.50
N ILE A 82 0.38 4.05 -9.75
CA ILE A 82 1.80 4.24 -9.41
C ILE A 82 2.03 4.01 -7.91
N SER A 83 1.11 4.48 -7.08
CA SER A 83 1.15 4.30 -5.63
C SER A 83 1.09 2.84 -5.22
N VAL A 84 0.22 2.05 -5.85
CA VAL A 84 0.16 0.60 -5.63
C VAL A 84 1.47 -0.09 -6.01
N PHE A 85 2.05 0.26 -7.16
CA PHE A 85 3.34 -0.29 -7.57
C PHE A 85 4.47 0.08 -6.61
N ALA A 86 4.51 1.34 -6.14
CA ALA A 86 5.49 1.78 -5.17
C ALA A 86 5.34 1.04 -3.83
N PHE A 87 4.10 0.87 -3.37
CA PHE A 87 3.77 0.17 -2.14
C PHE A 87 4.15 -1.30 -2.17
N TYR A 88 3.75 -2.05 -3.21
CA TYR A 88 4.16 -3.45 -3.36
C TYR A 88 5.65 -3.61 -3.68
N GLY A 89 6.24 -2.68 -4.43
CA GLY A 89 7.67 -2.64 -4.69
C GLY A 89 8.47 -2.52 -3.38
N PHE A 90 8.04 -1.63 -2.49
CA PHE A 90 8.61 -1.51 -1.14
C PHE A 90 8.48 -2.83 -0.35
N LEU A 91 7.29 -3.44 -0.32
CA LEU A 91 7.07 -4.71 0.38
C LEU A 91 7.93 -5.86 -0.17
N CYS A 92 8.17 -5.87 -1.49
CA CYS A 92 9.03 -6.85 -2.14
C CYS A 92 10.50 -6.66 -1.71
N LEU A 93 10.98 -5.42 -1.68
CA LEU A 93 12.32 -5.10 -1.19
C LEU A 93 12.51 -5.44 0.29
N ASP A 94 11.51 -5.13 1.12
CA ASP A 94 11.49 -5.52 2.54
C ASP A 94 11.58 -7.04 2.70
N SER A 95 10.78 -7.79 1.94
CA SER A 95 10.78 -9.26 1.97
C SER A 95 12.12 -9.86 1.53
N ILE A 96 12.75 -9.28 0.50
CA ILE A 96 14.10 -9.67 0.06
C ILE A 96 15.13 -9.40 1.17
N GLY A 97 15.02 -8.25 1.84
CA GLY A 97 15.85 -7.92 3.00
C GLY A 97 15.72 -8.93 4.13
N THR A 98 14.50 -9.37 4.44
CA THR A 98 14.26 -10.42 5.45
C THR A 98 14.86 -11.76 5.03
N LEU A 99 14.70 -12.15 3.76
CA LEU A 99 15.24 -13.42 3.21
C LEU A 99 16.77 -13.47 3.23
N LEU A 100 17.43 -12.34 2.93
CA LEU A 100 18.90 -12.25 2.93
C LEU A 100 19.51 -12.22 4.33
N ARG A 101 18.73 -11.86 5.35
CA ARG A 101 19.21 -11.68 6.73
C ARG A 101 19.09 -12.94 7.59
N ASN A 102 18.46 -14.01 7.08
CA ASN A 102 18.34 -15.28 7.78
C ASN A 102 19.36 -16.30 7.26
N PRO A 103 20.49 -16.47 7.98
CA PRO A 103 20.74 -17.82 8.51
C PRO A 103 20.54 -17.97 10.02
N HIS A 104 20.89 -17.01 10.87
CA HIS A 104 20.75 -17.08 12.33
C HIS A 104 21.01 -15.69 12.93
N ASP A 105 19.95 -14.93 13.25
CA ASP A 105 19.82 -14.08 14.45
C ASP A 105 18.68 -13.06 14.25
N THR A 106 17.76 -13.07 15.21
CA THR A 106 16.50 -12.32 15.26
C THR A 106 16.72 -10.88 15.68
N ASP A 107 17.14 -10.02 14.76
CA ASP A 107 17.06 -8.56 14.94
C ASP A 107 16.26 -7.94 13.80
N TYR A 108 15.03 -7.55 14.12
CA TYR A 108 14.15 -6.81 13.22
C TYR A 108 14.77 -5.43 12.92
N PRO A 109 15.14 -5.11 11.67
CA PRO A 109 15.84 -3.86 11.40
C PRO A 109 14.88 -2.68 11.52
N GLN A 110 14.96 -1.97 12.65
CA GLN A 110 14.28 -0.70 12.91
C GLN A 110 14.45 0.32 11.77
N LEU A 111 15.54 0.19 10.99
CA LEU A 111 15.80 0.99 9.80
C LEU A 111 14.77 0.75 8.67
N MET A 112 14.29 -0.48 8.48
CA MET A 112 13.25 -0.80 7.48
C MET A 112 11.89 -0.24 7.91
N THR A 113 11.55 -0.37 9.20
CA THR A 113 10.37 0.28 9.77
C THR A 113 10.46 1.80 9.63
N GLY A 114 11.63 2.39 9.90
CA GLY A 114 11.88 3.83 9.75
C GLY A 114 11.73 4.29 8.29
N LEU A 115 12.29 3.55 7.33
CA LEU A 115 12.14 3.82 5.90
C LEU A 115 10.70 3.67 5.43
N PHE A 116 9.96 2.70 5.95
CA PHE A 116 8.53 2.54 5.65
C PHE A 116 7.70 3.71 6.19
N CYS A 117 7.92 4.08 7.45
CA CYS A 117 7.26 5.24 8.06
C CYS A 117 7.58 6.52 7.29
N LEU A 118 8.84 6.71 6.87
CA LEU A 118 9.24 7.84 6.04
C LEU A 118 8.54 7.81 4.66
N ALA A 119 8.47 6.64 4.02
CA ALA A 119 7.77 6.48 2.75
C ALA A 119 6.27 6.78 2.89
N MET A 120 5.63 6.31 3.96
CA MET A 120 4.24 6.64 4.30
C MET A 120 4.05 8.14 4.54
N LEU A 121 4.99 8.80 5.23
CA LEU A 121 4.93 10.23 5.51
C LEU A 121 5.08 11.05 4.22
N LEU A 122 6.04 10.69 3.37
CA LEU A 122 6.19 11.27 2.03
C LEU A 122 4.96 11.03 1.16
N PHE A 123 4.33 9.86 1.27
CA PHE A 123 3.10 9.53 0.57
C PHE A 123 1.92 10.37 1.02
N ILE A 124 1.75 10.56 2.35
CA ILE A 124 0.74 11.44 2.94
C ILE A 124 0.99 12.88 2.50
N VAL A 125 2.23 13.37 2.58
CA VAL A 125 2.60 14.72 2.15
C VAL A 125 2.28 14.91 0.68
N HIS A 126 2.68 13.98 -0.19
CA HIS A 126 2.44 14.11 -1.62
C HIS A 126 0.95 13.98 -1.99
N GLY A 127 0.20 13.15 -1.26
CA GLY A 127 -1.25 13.04 -1.38
C GLY A 127 -2.00 14.26 -0.86
N THR A 128 -1.52 14.91 0.21
CA THR A 128 -2.07 16.19 0.67
C THR A 128 -1.71 17.33 -0.27
N LEU A 129 -0.51 17.33 -0.84
CA LEU A 129 -0.09 18.33 -1.82
C LEU A 129 -0.92 18.25 -3.11
N SER A 130 -1.26 17.04 -3.57
CA SER A 130 -2.14 16.85 -4.72
C SER A 130 -3.60 17.22 -4.45
N LEU A 131 -4.02 17.24 -3.18
CA LEU A 131 -5.31 17.79 -2.74
C LEU A 131 -5.28 19.32 -2.60
N ILE A 132 -4.13 19.91 -2.33
CA ILE A 132 -3.94 21.36 -2.14
C ILE A 132 -3.72 22.09 -3.46
N GLN A 133 -3.11 21.46 -4.48
CA GLN A 133 -2.95 22.10 -5.78
C GLN A 133 -4.33 22.33 -6.43
N PRO A 134 -4.76 23.61 -6.59
CA PRO A 134 -5.92 23.92 -7.37
C PRO A 134 -5.61 23.61 -8.84
N GLN A 135 -6.67 23.22 -9.53
CA GLN A 135 -6.74 22.79 -10.90
C GLN A 135 -6.20 23.84 -11.90
N ASP A 136 -4.89 23.91 -12.12
CA ASP A 136 -4.30 24.72 -13.20
C ASP A 136 -4.22 23.91 -14.50
N SER A 137 -5.38 23.60 -15.08
CA SER A 137 -5.46 23.13 -16.48
C SER A 137 -6.86 23.24 -17.10
N ASP A 138 -7.68 24.23 -16.68
CA ASP A 138 -8.95 24.54 -17.36
C ASP A 138 -8.85 25.73 -18.35
N GLU A 139 -7.67 26.29 -18.64
CA GLU A 139 -7.56 27.49 -19.51
C GLU A 139 -6.59 27.40 -20.70
N SER A 140 -6.35 26.20 -21.27
CA SER A 140 -5.71 26.12 -22.59
C SER A 140 -6.30 25.03 -23.49
N ARG A 141 -7.52 25.25 -23.99
CA ARG A 141 -8.00 24.80 -25.33
C ARG A 141 -9.50 25.09 -25.50
N THR A 142 -9.82 26.38 -25.60
CA THR A 142 -10.74 26.86 -26.65
C THR A 142 -9.90 27.50 -27.74
#